data_AF-I4BD42-F1
#
_entry.id   AF-I4BD42-F1
#
_cell.length_a   1.000
_cell.length_b   1.000
_cell.length_c   1.000
_cell.angle_alpha   90.00
_cell.angle_beta   90.00
_cell.angle_gamma   90.00
#
_symmetry.space_group_name_H-M   'P 1'
#
loop_
_entity.id
_entity.type
_entity.pdbx_description
1 polymer ?
#
loop_
_entity_poly.entity_id
_entity_poly.type
_entity_poly.pdbx_seq_one_letter_code
_entity_poly.pdbx_strand_id
1 'polypeptide(L)'
;MSDEQDGIEEKASDIANKSVAKSGEIVEGAEQILGGDLKGGLAKILKAAGDIATHATEKGLEIAADVVDKAKKPTETEPTETE
;
A
#
# COMPACT_ATOMS: atom_id res chain seq x y z
N MET A 1 -9.43 -20.10 2.56
CA MET A 1 -9.17 -19.08 1.52
C MET A 1 -9.78 -17.72 1.88
N SER A 2 -10.75 -17.63 2.81
CA SER A 2 -11.34 -16.35 3.23
C SER A 2 -10.38 -15.44 4.01
N ASP A 3 -9.65 -15.98 5.00
CA ASP A 3 -8.72 -15.19 5.84
C ASP A 3 -7.52 -14.59 5.07
N GLU A 4 -7.22 -15.16 3.90
CA GLU A 4 -6.09 -14.75 3.06
C GLU A 4 -6.43 -13.56 2.17
N GLN A 5 -7.66 -13.49 1.66
CA GLN A 5 -8.16 -12.30 1.00
C GLN A 5 -8.33 -11.16 2.00
N ASP A 6 -8.82 -11.46 3.21
CA ASP A 6 -9.04 -10.46 4.25
C ASP A 6 -7.75 -9.71 4.65
N GLY A 7 -6.62 -10.41 4.80
CA GLY A 7 -5.34 -9.77 5.14
C GLY A 7 -4.71 -8.93 4.02
N ILE A 8 -4.91 -9.32 2.75
CA ILE A 8 -4.45 -8.52 1.60
C ILE A 8 -5.38 -7.32 1.40
N GLU A 9 -6.69 -7.50 1.59
CA GLU A 9 -7.71 -6.46 1.47
C GLU A 9 -7.58 -5.39 2.57
N GLU A 10 -7.19 -5.78 3.79
CA GLU A 10 -6.84 -4.85 4.86
C GLU A 10 -5.63 -3.98 4.47
N LYS A 11 -4.52 -4.60 4.01
CA LYS A 11 -3.32 -3.87 3.58
C LYS A 11 -3.60 -2.94 2.39
N ALA A 12 -4.41 -3.39 1.44
CA ALA A 12 -4.83 -2.57 0.31
C ALA A 12 -5.72 -1.38 0.75
N SER A 13 -6.65 -1.61 1.69
CA SER A 13 -7.48 -0.57 2.29
C SER A 13 -6.64 0.47 3.05
N ASP A 14 -5.58 0.05 3.73
CA ASP A 14 -4.64 0.95 4.39
C ASP A 14 -3.93 1.89 3.40
N ILE A 15 -3.45 1.35 2.26
CA ILE A 15 -2.85 2.15 1.19
C ILE A 15 -3.86 3.18 0.65
N ALA A 16 -5.11 2.74 0.44
CA ALA A 16 -6.18 3.61 -0.05
C ALA A 16 -6.50 4.72 0.95
N ASN A 17 -6.67 4.40 2.23
CA ASN A 17 -6.91 5.37 3.30
C ASN A 17 -5.77 6.38 3.41
N LYS A 18 -4.52 5.93 3.32
CA LYS A 18 -3.36 6.83 3.33
C LYS A 18 -3.35 7.74 2.10
N SER A 19 -3.67 7.22 0.93
CA SER A 19 -3.77 8.00 -0.31
C SER A 19 -4.84 9.09 -0.22
N VAL A 20 -6.00 8.75 0.35
CA VAL A 20 -7.09 9.72 0.60
C VAL A 20 -6.67 10.76 1.63
N ALA A 21 -6.00 10.37 2.71
CA ALA A 21 -5.53 11.34 3.71
C ALA A 21 -4.52 12.33 3.11
N LYS A 22 -3.67 11.87 2.18
CA LYS A 22 -2.63 12.67 1.51
C LYS A 22 -3.13 13.47 0.31
N SER A 23 -4.25 13.09 -0.29
CA SER A 23 -4.83 13.84 -1.42
C SER A 23 -5.25 15.26 -1.03
N GLY A 24 -5.63 15.48 0.25
CA GLY A 24 -5.90 16.83 0.77
C GLY A 24 -4.69 17.76 0.67
N GLU A 25 -3.48 17.27 0.95
CA GLU A 25 -2.24 18.05 0.81
C GLU A 25 -1.91 18.37 -0.66
N ILE A 26 -2.30 17.48 -1.59
CA ILE A 26 -2.18 17.72 -3.03
C ILE A 26 -3.12 18.84 -3.48
N VAL A 27 -4.38 18.80 -3.02
CA VAL A 27 -5.39 19.83 -3.32
C VAL A 27 -4.96 21.17 -2.76
N GLU A 28 -4.49 21.21 -1.51
CA GLU A 28 -3.97 22.44 -0.88
C GLU A 28 -2.75 22.98 -1.65
N GLY A 29 -1.88 22.11 -2.14
CA GLY A 29 -0.78 22.50 -3.03
C GLY A 29 -1.26 23.08 -4.37
N ALA A 30 -2.33 22.54 -4.94
CA ALA A 30 -2.95 23.07 -6.16
C ALA A 30 -3.59 24.45 -5.93
N GLU A 31 -4.24 24.66 -4.79
CA GLU A 31 -4.77 25.98 -4.38
C GLU A 31 -3.65 27.01 -4.20
N GLN A 32 -2.51 26.62 -3.62
CA GLN A 32 -1.34 27.49 -3.52
C GLN A 32 -0.76 27.88 -4.89
N ILE A 33 -0.68 26.93 -5.83
CA ILE A 33 -0.28 27.21 -7.21
C ILE A 33 -1.25 28.20 -7.86
N LEU A 34 -2.56 28.01 -7.70
CA LEU A 34 -3.58 28.90 -8.23
C LEU A 34 -3.50 30.30 -7.60
N GLY A 35 -3.14 30.38 -6.32
CA GLY A 35 -2.86 31.62 -5.60
C GLY A 35 -1.53 32.30 -5.96
N GLY A 36 -0.72 31.70 -6.84
CA GLY A 36 0.54 32.27 -7.33
C GLY A 36 1.81 31.76 -6.61
N ASP A 37 1.70 30.92 -5.58
CA ASP A 37 2.84 30.26 -4.95
C ASP A 37 3.11 28.90 -5.61
N LEU A 38 3.76 28.96 -6.77
CA LEU A 38 4.09 27.77 -7.55
C LEU A 38 5.04 26.82 -6.79
N LYS A 39 6.03 27.38 -6.07
CA LYS A 39 7.07 26.57 -5.41
C LYS A 39 6.53 25.90 -4.16
N GLY A 40 5.80 26.62 -3.30
CA GLY A 40 5.17 26.06 -2.12
C GLY A 40 4.14 25.00 -2.48
N GLY A 41 3.28 25.30 -3.45
CA GLY A 41 2.25 24.37 -3.88
C GLY A 41 2.79 23.09 -4.54
N LEU A 42 3.79 23.22 -5.43
CA LEU A 42 4.43 22.05 -6.04
C LEU A 42 5.17 21.18 -5.00
N ALA A 43 5.83 21.80 -4.02
CA ALA A 43 6.50 21.06 -2.94
C ALA A 43 5.52 20.23 -2.11
N LYS A 44 4.33 20.77 -1.80
CA LYS A 44 3.27 20.02 -1.10
C LYS A 44 2.76 18.84 -1.92
N ILE A 45 2.48 19.05 -3.20
CA ILE A 45 2.03 17.98 -4.11
C ILE A 45 3.07 16.87 -4.18
N LEU A 46 4.34 17.21 -4.43
CA LEU A 46 5.42 16.23 -4.56
C LEU A 46 5.65 15.46 -3.26
N LYS A 47 5.59 16.14 -2.11
CA LYS A 47 5.72 15.49 -0.80
C LYS A 47 4.58 14.49 -0.57
N ALA A 48 3.33 14.92 -0.81
CA ALA A 48 2.17 14.04 -0.65
C ALA A 48 2.22 12.84 -1.59
N ALA A 49 2.58 13.05 -2.86
CA ALA A 49 2.75 11.97 -3.83
C ALA A 49 3.87 11.00 -3.43
N GLY A 50 5.00 11.51 -2.93
CA GLY A 50 6.12 10.70 -2.45
C GLY A 50 5.76 9.86 -1.23
N ASP A 51 5.04 10.44 -0.27
CA ASP A 51 4.54 9.73 0.92
C ASP A 51 3.60 8.58 0.53
N ILE A 52 2.69 8.81 -0.42
CA ILE A 52 1.78 7.77 -0.94
C ILE A 52 2.57 6.66 -1.61
N ALA A 53 3.48 7.00 -2.52
CA ALA A 53 4.26 6.02 -3.28
C ALA A 53 5.14 5.17 -2.37
N THR A 54 5.80 5.80 -1.39
CA THR A 54 6.62 5.10 -0.39
C THR A 54 5.77 4.11 0.39
N HIS A 55 4.64 4.56 0.92
CA HIS A 55 3.79 3.71 1.75
C HIS A 55 3.16 2.55 0.96
N ALA A 56 2.70 2.82 -0.27
CA ALA A 56 2.20 1.79 -1.17
C ALA A 56 3.28 0.74 -1.50
N THR A 57 4.53 1.18 -1.67
CA THR A 57 5.66 0.28 -1.94
C THR A 57 6.00 -0.58 -0.73
N GLU A 58 6.05 0.00 0.48
CA GLU A 58 6.28 -0.76 1.73
C GLU A 58 5.21 -1.84 1.93
N LYS A 59 3.93 -1.46 1.84
CA LYS A 59 2.80 -2.38 1.99
C LYS A 59 2.75 -3.44 0.88
N GLY A 60 3.05 -3.06 -0.36
CA GLY A 60 3.14 -3.98 -1.49
C GLY A 60 4.27 -5.01 -1.31
N LEU A 61 5.40 -4.60 -0.76
CA LEU A 61 6.50 -5.51 -0.42
C LEU A 61 6.12 -6.47 0.71
N GLU A 62 5.41 -6.01 1.74
CA GLU A 62 4.88 -6.88 2.80
C GLU A 62 3.92 -7.93 2.24
N ILE A 63 3.03 -7.56 1.30
CA ILE A 63 2.12 -8.51 0.64
C ILE A 63 2.93 -9.54 -0.16
N ALA A 64 3.92 -9.08 -0.95
CA ALA A 64 4.75 -9.97 -1.74
C ALA A 64 5.58 -10.94 -0.88
N ALA A 65 6.11 -10.46 0.25
CA ALA A 65 6.84 -11.28 1.21
C ALA A 65 5.94 -12.35 1.85
N ASP A 66 4.72 -12.00 2.27
CA ASP A 66 3.75 -12.95 2.82
C ASP A 66 3.40 -14.05 1.81
N VAL A 67 3.20 -13.69 0.54
CA VAL A 67 2.93 -14.65 -0.54
C VAL A 67 4.13 -15.60 -0.75
N VAL A 68 5.35 -15.07 -0.75
CA VAL A 68 6.59 -15.85 -0.95
C VAL A 68 6.90 -16.76 0.24
N ASP A 69 6.72 -16.31 1.49
CA ASP A 69 6.92 -17.14 2.68
C ASP A 69 5.95 -18.32 2.71
N LYS A 70 4.67 -18.08 2.36
CA LYS A 70 3.68 -19.15 2.25
C LYS A 70 3.94 -20.11 1.09
N ALA A 71 4.42 -19.63 -0.05
CA ALA A 71 4.85 -20.50 -1.15
C ALA A 71 6.02 -21.43 -0.75
N LYS A 72 6.83 -21.01 0.23
CA LYS A 72 7.90 -21.81 0.83
C LYS A 72 7.45 -22.78 1.94
N LYS A 73 6.19 -22.75 2.36
CA LYS A 73 5.57 -23.80 3.20
C LYS A 73 4.70 -24.72 2.33
N PRO A 74 5.28 -25.53 1.43
CA PRO A 74 4.52 -26.61 0.82
C PRO A 74 4.19 -27.63 1.92
N THR A 75 2.90 -27.84 2.16
CA THR A 75 2.32 -29.15 2.53
C THR A 75 3.27 -30.11 3.25
N GLU A 76 3.40 -29.95 4.57
CA GLU A 76 3.94 -31.02 5.40
C GLU A 76 2.82 -32.06 5.65
N THR A 77 2.92 -33.17 4.88
CA THR A 77 2.49 -34.55 5.17
C THR A 77 1.01 -34.91 5.29
N GLU A 78 0.57 -35.84 4.42
CA GLU A 78 0.00 -37.11 4.89
C GLU A 78 0.66 -38.25 4.09
N PRO A 79 1.41 -39.18 4.73
CA PRO A 79 1.71 -40.46 4.12
C PRO A 79 0.46 -41.34 4.19
N THR A 80 -0.11 -41.69 3.04
CA THR A 80 -1.12 -42.75 2.95
C THR A 80 -0.47 -44.08 3.29
N GLU A 81 -0.57 -44.51 4.55
CA GLU A 81 -0.42 -45.92 4.90
C GLU A 81 -1.61 -46.66 4.27
N THR A 82 -1.30 -47.54 3.32
CA THR A 82 -2.26 -48.46 2.71
C THR A 82 -2.14 -49.79 3.47
N GLU A 83 -3.10 -50.09 4.32
CA GLU A 83 -3.37 -51.46 4.80
C GLU A 83 -4.22 -52.24 3.77
#